data_AF-A0A397HKH3-F1
#
_entry.id   AF-A0A397HKH3-F1
#
_cell.length_a   1.000
_cell.length_b   1.000
_cell.length_c   1.000
_cell.angle_alpha   90.00
_cell.angle_beta   90.00
_cell.angle_gamma   90.00
#
_symmetry.space_group_name_H-M   'P 1'
#
loop_
_entity.id
_entity.type
_entity.pdbx_description
1 polymer ?
#
loop_
_entity_poly.entity_id
_entity_poly.type
_entity_poly.pdbx_seq_one_letter_code
_entity_poly.pdbx_strand_id
1 'polypeptide(L)'
;MSDKAHKSKDFCKNSVEHFGAYRRFTSLPYTSANTASSHNLNHRSCVDNLLNSLVPLSNYVNKFIQDYYGNMYLKLRNLSWGPFAPKPFGIFPMIAINFNILSNYHWDKLDAPNCLCCLIPLGDFQGGELYFPQLHTFIPLQPGKVVAFSSHYLLHGNFPLISDGIRHSIVYFVHNIFFHENNNFNLMKIDDAELESKLHNNQGLNSKTPTFTKPRKFQTMEYTNDNNDINQRRRNLNN
;
A
#
# COMPACT_ATOMS: atom_id res chain seq x y z
N MET A 1 5.40 -21.70 10.09
CA MET A 1 6.21 -21.39 8.89
C MET A 1 7.12 -20.20 9.19
N SER A 2 8.38 -20.44 9.52
CA SER A 2 9.37 -19.38 9.82
C SER A 2 10.74 -19.85 9.34
N ASP A 3 10.89 -20.01 8.03
CA ASP A 3 12.22 -20.16 7.47
C ASP A 3 12.82 -18.77 7.30
N LYS A 4 13.86 -18.44 8.07
CA LYS A 4 14.56 -17.15 7.97
C LYS A 4 15.13 -16.94 6.56
N ALA A 5 15.35 -18.01 5.80
CA ALA A 5 15.84 -17.96 4.43
C ALA A 5 14.86 -17.29 3.45
N HIS A 6 13.57 -17.21 3.78
CA HIS A 6 12.52 -16.69 2.88
C HIS A 6 12.18 -15.21 3.11
N LYS A 7 12.85 -14.55 4.08
CA LYS A 7 12.58 -13.15 4.43
C LYS A 7 13.61 -12.24 3.79
N SER A 8 13.15 -11.24 3.04
CA SER A 8 14.03 -10.17 2.57
C SER A 8 14.58 -9.35 3.75
N LYS A 9 15.70 -8.63 3.54
CA LYS A 9 16.24 -7.71 4.56
C LYS A 9 15.22 -6.64 4.96
N ASP A 10 14.40 -6.20 4.00
CA ASP A 10 13.33 -5.22 4.21
C ASP A 10 12.18 -5.79 5.03
N PHE A 11 11.81 -7.06 4.83
CA PHE A 11 10.84 -7.74 5.69
C PHE A 11 11.30 -7.73 7.15
N CYS A 12 12.56 -8.04 7.40
CA CYS A 12 13.13 -8.09 8.76
C CYS A 12 13.13 -6.72 9.46
N LYS A 13 13.12 -5.62 8.71
CA LYS A 13 13.19 -4.26 9.26
C LYS A 13 11.83 -3.59 9.37
N ASN A 14 10.97 -3.79 8.36
CA ASN A 14 9.78 -2.99 8.15
C ASN A 14 8.50 -3.82 8.00
N SER A 15 8.59 -5.16 8.03
CA SER A 15 7.45 -6.07 7.85
C SER A 15 6.64 -5.79 6.57
N VAL A 16 7.33 -5.35 5.50
CA VAL A 16 6.77 -5.07 4.19
C VAL A 16 7.65 -5.66 3.11
N GLU A 17 7.01 -6.12 2.03
CA GLU A 17 7.67 -6.60 0.82
C GLU A 17 7.10 -5.90 -0.41
N HIS A 18 7.99 -5.50 -1.33
CA HIS A 18 7.65 -4.67 -2.48
C HIS A 18 7.85 -5.45 -3.78
N PHE A 19 6.80 -5.58 -4.58
CA PHE A 19 6.82 -6.35 -5.83
C PHE A 19 6.45 -5.46 -7.03
N GLY A 20 6.92 -5.85 -8.22
CA GLY A 20 6.65 -5.19 -9.49
C GLY A 20 7.80 -4.31 -10.02
N ALA A 21 7.43 -3.35 -10.84
CA ALA A 21 8.32 -2.45 -11.57
C ALA A 21 8.48 -1.11 -10.84
N TYR A 22 9.71 -0.67 -10.63
CA TYR A 22 10.04 0.62 -10.02
C TYR A 22 10.88 1.47 -10.98
N ARG A 23 10.86 2.80 -10.83
CA ARG A 23 11.68 3.74 -11.61
C ARG A 23 12.37 4.80 -10.72
N ARG A 24 12.41 4.58 -9.40
CA ARG A 24 12.78 5.62 -8.43
C ARG A 24 14.24 6.09 -8.57
N PHE A 25 15.16 5.18 -8.89
CA PHE A 25 16.60 5.44 -8.84
C PHE A 25 17.28 5.44 -10.22
N THR A 26 16.52 5.21 -11.28
CA THR A 26 17.04 4.97 -12.63
C THR A 26 16.13 5.61 -13.67
N SER A 27 16.70 6.03 -14.80
CA SER A 27 15.93 6.55 -15.94
C SER A 27 15.01 5.49 -16.56
N LEU A 28 15.42 4.21 -16.48
CA LEU A 28 14.67 3.05 -16.96
C LEU A 28 13.97 2.32 -15.82
N PRO A 29 12.75 1.79 -16.01
CA PRO A 29 12.11 0.91 -15.05
C PRO A 29 12.95 -0.35 -14.76
N TYR A 30 12.94 -0.81 -13.51
CA TYR A 30 13.61 -2.01 -13.04
C TYR A 30 12.67 -2.87 -12.20
N THR A 31 12.92 -4.17 -12.18
CA THR A 31 12.19 -5.14 -11.35
C THR A 31 12.67 -5.05 -9.90
N SER A 32 11.76 -5.06 -8.93
CA SER A 32 12.14 -5.02 -7.51
C SER A 32 12.95 -6.26 -7.11
N ALA A 33 13.81 -6.11 -6.09
CA ALA A 33 14.62 -7.21 -5.56
C ALA A 33 13.77 -8.41 -5.08
N ASN A 34 12.58 -8.14 -4.51
CA ASN A 34 11.67 -9.19 -4.04
C ASN A 34 11.03 -9.93 -5.22
N THR A 35 10.63 -9.21 -6.28
CA THR A 35 10.10 -9.83 -7.51
C THR A 35 11.14 -10.68 -8.21
N ALA A 36 12.39 -10.21 -8.28
CA ALA A 36 13.49 -10.96 -8.88
C ALA A 36 13.99 -12.11 -7.99
N SER A 37 13.51 -12.22 -6.74
CA SER A 37 14.06 -13.08 -5.70
C SER A 37 15.59 -12.96 -5.57
N SER A 38 16.13 -11.75 -5.78
CA SER A 38 17.58 -11.54 -5.92
C SER A 38 18.36 -11.79 -4.64
N HIS A 39 17.67 -11.85 -3.50
CA HIS A 39 18.25 -12.13 -2.19
C HIS A 39 18.36 -13.63 -1.90
N ASN A 40 17.60 -14.48 -2.58
CA ASN A 40 17.65 -15.94 -2.42
C ASN A 40 17.08 -16.65 -3.66
N LEU A 41 17.94 -17.29 -4.45
CA LEU A 41 17.52 -18.03 -5.66
C LEU A 41 16.64 -19.25 -5.35
N ASN A 42 16.84 -19.91 -4.20
CA ASN A 42 15.99 -21.04 -3.79
C ASN A 42 14.57 -20.58 -3.44
N HIS A 43 14.40 -19.30 -3.08
CA HIS A 43 13.10 -18.71 -2.78
C HIS A 43 12.32 -18.31 -4.05
N ARG A 44 12.95 -18.38 -5.23
CA ARG A 44 12.34 -17.93 -6.50
C ARG A 44 11.03 -18.64 -6.81
N SER A 45 10.96 -19.95 -6.59
CA SER A 45 9.72 -20.72 -6.82
C SER A 45 8.58 -20.26 -5.92
N CYS A 46 8.87 -19.86 -4.67
CA CYS A 46 7.87 -19.30 -3.76
C CYS A 46 7.38 -17.93 -4.26
N VAL A 47 8.29 -17.06 -4.71
CA VAL A 47 7.94 -15.76 -5.29
C VAL A 47 7.11 -15.94 -6.56
N ASP A 48 7.52 -16.81 -7.47
CA ASP A 48 6.79 -17.08 -8.71
C ASP A 48 5.37 -17.61 -8.42
N ASN A 49 5.24 -18.53 -7.45
CA ASN A 49 3.93 -19.03 -7.00
C ASN A 49 3.06 -17.94 -6.37
N LEU A 50 3.65 -17.04 -5.56
CA LEU A 50 2.95 -15.89 -5.01
C LEU A 50 2.44 -14.95 -6.12
N LEU A 51 3.32 -14.55 -7.04
CA LEU A 51 2.96 -13.66 -8.15
C LEU A 51 1.86 -14.27 -9.02
N ASN A 52 1.95 -15.56 -9.35
CA ASN A 52 0.91 -16.28 -10.10
C ASN A 52 -0.41 -16.33 -9.33
N SER A 53 -0.37 -16.55 -8.02
CA SER A 53 -1.57 -16.58 -7.16
C SER A 53 -2.23 -15.21 -6.99
N LEU A 54 -1.48 -14.13 -7.22
CA LEU A 54 -1.99 -12.76 -7.17
C LEU A 54 -2.65 -12.31 -8.46
N VAL A 55 -2.47 -13.02 -9.59
CA VAL A 55 -3.08 -12.66 -10.88
C VAL A 55 -4.60 -12.60 -10.80
N PRO A 56 -5.32 -13.61 -10.25
CA PRO A 56 -6.79 -13.53 -10.15
C PRO A 56 -7.27 -12.35 -9.31
N LEU A 57 -6.61 -12.09 -8.17
CA LEU A 57 -6.93 -10.94 -7.32
C LEU A 57 -6.69 -9.62 -8.05
N SER A 58 -5.58 -9.51 -8.76
CA SER A 58 -5.22 -8.35 -9.57
C SER A 58 -6.27 -8.11 -10.65
N ASN A 59 -6.79 -9.15 -11.29
CA ASN A 59 -7.86 -9.02 -12.28
C ASN A 59 -9.15 -8.43 -11.68
N TYR A 60 -9.52 -8.82 -10.46
CA TYR A 60 -10.66 -8.21 -9.75
C TYR A 60 -10.44 -6.73 -9.43
N VAL A 61 -9.24 -6.36 -8.94
CA VAL A 61 -8.88 -4.96 -8.68
C VAL A 61 -8.91 -4.14 -9.97
N ASN A 62 -8.35 -4.69 -11.05
CA ASN A 62 -8.32 -4.02 -12.35
C ASN A 62 -9.73 -3.83 -12.91
N LYS A 63 -10.62 -4.83 -12.74
CA LYS A 63 -12.03 -4.71 -13.11
C LYS A 63 -12.75 -3.66 -12.26
N PHE A 64 -12.51 -3.61 -10.95
CA PHE A 64 -13.04 -2.55 -10.10
C PHE A 64 -12.62 -1.15 -10.59
N ILE A 65 -11.33 -0.96 -10.90
CA ILE A 65 -10.85 0.32 -11.46
C ILE A 65 -11.46 0.59 -12.85
N GLN A 66 -11.65 -0.43 -13.68
CA GLN A 66 -12.31 -0.29 -14.98
C GLN A 66 -13.77 0.16 -14.84
N ASP A 67 -14.53 -0.49 -13.98
CA ASP A 67 -15.98 -0.28 -13.84
C ASP A 67 -16.30 1.08 -13.19
N TYR A 68 -15.48 1.54 -12.22
CA TYR A 68 -15.75 2.77 -11.45
C TYR A 68 -14.85 3.96 -11.83
N TYR A 69 -13.68 3.71 -12.42
CA TYR A 69 -12.66 4.72 -12.72
C TYR A 69 -12.06 4.53 -14.12
N GLY A 70 -12.92 4.38 -15.15
CA GLY A 70 -12.52 4.03 -16.51
C GLY A 70 -11.37 4.86 -17.11
N ASN A 71 -11.34 6.18 -16.85
CA ASN A 71 -10.24 7.04 -17.31
C ASN A 71 -8.90 6.67 -16.66
N MET A 72 -8.90 6.38 -15.35
CA MET A 72 -7.71 5.89 -14.64
C MET A 72 -7.30 4.53 -15.19
N TYR A 73 -8.26 3.62 -15.41
CA TYR A 73 -7.98 2.31 -16.01
C TYR A 73 -7.27 2.44 -17.37
N LEU A 74 -7.80 3.26 -18.27
CA LEU A 74 -7.21 3.47 -19.60
C LEU A 74 -5.80 4.06 -19.50
N LYS A 75 -5.61 5.06 -18.63
CA LYS A 75 -4.31 5.70 -18.42
C LYS A 75 -3.27 4.70 -17.89
N LEU A 76 -3.64 3.87 -16.91
CA LEU A 76 -2.75 2.86 -16.34
C LEU A 76 -2.49 1.69 -17.30
N ARG A 77 -3.50 1.24 -18.03
CA ARG A 77 -3.36 0.20 -19.06
C ARG A 77 -2.35 0.61 -20.14
N ASN A 78 -2.34 1.89 -20.50
CA ASN A 78 -1.45 2.43 -21.53
C ASN A 78 -0.03 2.73 -21.02
N LEU A 79 0.24 2.58 -19.72
CA LEU A 79 1.60 2.72 -19.20
C LEU A 79 2.52 1.66 -19.80
N SER A 80 3.51 2.14 -20.56
CA SER A 80 4.64 1.33 -20.97
C SER A 80 5.78 1.53 -19.98
N TRP A 81 6.22 0.44 -19.35
CA TRP A 81 7.41 0.44 -18.50
C TRP A 81 8.50 -0.50 -19.02
N GLY A 82 8.50 -0.69 -20.34
CA GLY A 82 9.48 -1.51 -21.06
C GLY A 82 9.32 -3.02 -20.82
N PRO A 83 10.11 -3.85 -21.51
CA PRO A 83 10.06 -5.30 -21.40
C PRO A 83 10.76 -5.85 -20.14
N PHE A 84 11.43 -5.00 -19.37
CA PHE A 84 12.35 -5.40 -18.31
C PHE A 84 11.67 -5.72 -16.96
N ALA A 85 10.36 -5.56 -16.87
CA ALA A 85 9.60 -5.90 -15.68
C ALA A 85 8.29 -6.60 -16.01
N PRO A 86 7.95 -7.69 -15.29
CA PRO A 86 6.71 -8.41 -15.51
C PRO A 86 5.51 -7.53 -15.13
N LYS A 87 4.34 -7.82 -15.73
CA LYS A 87 3.06 -7.15 -15.43
C LYS A 87 2.06 -8.08 -14.71
N PRO A 88 2.42 -8.74 -13.58
CA PRO A 88 1.54 -9.72 -12.93
C PRO A 88 0.28 -9.06 -12.34
N PHE A 89 0.30 -7.74 -12.13
CA PHE A 89 -0.77 -6.98 -11.48
C PHE A 89 -1.67 -6.22 -12.50
N GLY A 90 -1.53 -6.54 -13.79
CA GLY A 90 -2.25 -5.90 -14.89
C GLY A 90 -1.98 -4.39 -15.01
N ILE A 91 -2.93 -3.53 -14.65
CA ILE A 91 -2.77 -2.08 -14.84
C ILE A 91 -1.83 -1.45 -13.81
N PHE A 92 -1.63 -2.09 -12.66
CA PHE A 92 -0.72 -1.58 -11.63
C PHE A 92 0.71 -2.08 -11.88
N PRO A 93 1.72 -1.21 -11.83
CA PRO A 93 3.11 -1.65 -11.94
C PRO A 93 3.64 -2.25 -10.65
N MET A 94 3.08 -1.91 -9.49
CA MET A 94 3.63 -2.25 -8.17
C MET A 94 2.57 -2.71 -7.18
N ILE A 95 3.00 -3.56 -6.26
CA ILE A 95 2.28 -3.82 -5.01
C ILE A 95 3.23 -3.78 -3.80
N ALA A 96 2.66 -3.52 -2.63
CA ALA A 96 3.30 -3.77 -1.34
C ALA A 96 2.49 -4.82 -0.58
N ILE A 97 3.16 -5.79 0.02
CA ILE A 97 2.56 -6.77 0.92
C ILE A 97 3.04 -6.44 2.34
N ASN A 98 2.13 -5.98 3.19
CA ASN A 98 2.44 -5.67 4.59
C ASN A 98 2.03 -6.82 5.51
N PHE A 99 2.80 -7.04 6.57
CA PHE A 99 2.62 -8.11 7.55
C PHE A 99 2.49 -7.52 8.95
N ASN A 100 1.29 -7.53 9.54
CA ASN A 100 0.99 -6.98 10.86
C ASN A 100 1.52 -5.54 11.09
N ILE A 101 1.70 -4.77 10.01
CA ILE A 101 2.33 -3.46 10.11
C ILE A 101 1.44 -2.47 10.88
N LEU A 102 2.08 -1.72 11.76
CA LEU A 102 1.52 -0.50 12.34
C LEU A 102 2.15 0.70 11.64
N SER A 103 1.38 1.38 10.80
CA SER A 103 1.84 2.58 10.11
C SER A 103 1.40 3.83 10.84
N ASN A 104 2.38 4.67 11.18
CA ASN A 104 2.14 6.06 11.60
C ASN A 104 1.43 6.85 10.49
N TYR A 105 0.89 8.02 10.83
CA TYR A 105 0.28 8.89 9.83
C TYR A 105 1.30 9.38 8.81
N HIS A 106 1.03 9.12 7.53
CA HIS A 106 1.89 9.47 6.42
C HIS A 106 1.09 9.78 5.15
N TRP A 107 1.80 10.38 4.19
CA TRP A 107 1.36 10.54 2.81
C TRP A 107 2.31 9.74 1.93
N ASP A 108 1.77 9.02 0.95
CA ASP A 108 2.59 8.39 -0.08
C ASP A 108 2.89 9.41 -1.17
N LYS A 109 3.76 10.37 -0.84
CA LYS A 109 4.08 11.52 -1.71
C LYS A 109 4.62 11.15 -3.09
N LEU A 110 5.12 9.92 -3.24
CA LEU A 110 5.64 9.41 -4.51
C LEU A 110 4.54 8.83 -5.39
N ASP A 111 3.38 8.50 -4.83
CA ASP A 111 2.24 7.99 -5.59
C ASP A 111 1.72 9.06 -6.54
N ALA A 112 1.16 8.61 -7.66
CA ALA A 112 0.62 9.53 -8.65
C ALA A 112 -0.65 10.20 -8.08
N PRO A 113 -0.70 11.55 -8.05
CA PRO A 113 -1.80 12.27 -7.40
C PRO A 113 -3.18 11.96 -8.00
N ASN A 114 -3.22 11.68 -9.30
CA ASN A 114 -4.45 11.37 -10.05
C ASN A 114 -4.73 9.86 -10.15
N CYS A 115 -4.18 9.06 -9.25
CA CYS A 115 -4.43 7.62 -9.16
C CYS A 115 -4.82 7.24 -7.74
N LEU A 116 -5.62 6.19 -7.63
CA LEU A 116 -5.95 5.57 -6.35
C LEU A 116 -4.97 4.44 -6.06
N CYS A 117 -4.60 4.28 -4.80
CA CYS A 117 -4.11 3.00 -4.31
C CYS A 117 -5.31 2.10 -3.97
N CYS A 118 -5.13 0.78 -4.04
CA CYS A 118 -6.14 -0.19 -3.62
C CYS A 118 -5.56 -1.06 -2.52
N LEU A 119 -6.11 -0.97 -1.30
CA LEU A 119 -5.73 -1.76 -0.15
C LEU A 119 -6.70 -2.93 0.03
N ILE A 120 -6.14 -4.13 0.16
CA ILE A 120 -6.88 -5.37 0.38
C ILE A 120 -6.38 -6.01 1.66
N PRO A 121 -7.14 -5.97 2.77
CA PRO A 121 -6.79 -6.69 3.98
C PRO A 121 -7.09 -8.18 3.83
N LEU A 122 -6.22 -9.01 4.40
CA LEU A 122 -6.28 -10.46 4.38
C LEU A 122 -5.89 -11.03 5.75
N GLY A 123 -6.24 -12.29 5.99
CA GLY A 123 -5.91 -13.01 7.22
C GLY A 123 -7.07 -13.02 8.23
N ASP A 124 -6.77 -13.36 9.47
CA ASP A 124 -7.73 -13.44 10.57
C ASP A 124 -7.24 -12.54 11.70
N PHE A 125 -7.91 -11.41 11.90
CA PHE A 125 -7.47 -10.35 12.80
C PHE A 125 -8.64 -9.51 13.32
N GLN A 126 -8.42 -8.86 14.46
CA GLN A 126 -9.28 -7.83 15.01
C GLN A 126 -8.51 -6.53 15.23
N GLY A 127 -9.19 -5.39 15.09
CA GLY A 127 -8.57 -4.06 15.08
C GLY A 127 -7.89 -3.76 13.74
N GLY A 128 -6.92 -2.85 13.74
CA GLY A 128 -6.17 -2.53 12.52
C GLY A 128 -6.88 -1.57 11.58
N GLU A 129 -7.89 -0.83 12.04
CA GLU A 129 -8.71 0.09 11.25
C GLU A 129 -7.83 1.13 10.54
N LEU A 130 -8.16 1.41 9.28
CA LEU A 130 -7.54 2.49 8.51
C LEU A 130 -8.18 3.81 8.93
N TYR A 131 -7.38 4.84 9.17
CA TYR A 131 -7.88 6.13 9.60
C TYR A 131 -7.36 7.26 8.75
N PHE A 132 -8.28 8.15 8.38
CA PHE A 132 -8.02 9.38 7.64
C PHE A 132 -8.29 10.59 8.53
N PRO A 133 -7.27 11.17 9.19
CA PRO A 133 -7.46 12.29 10.12
C PRO A 133 -8.15 13.50 9.49
N GLN A 134 -7.87 13.77 8.21
CA GLN A 134 -8.48 14.88 7.47
C GLN A 134 -10.00 14.71 7.32
N LEU A 135 -10.48 13.48 7.24
CA LEU A 135 -11.89 13.15 7.06
C LEU A 135 -12.58 12.77 8.37
N HIS A 136 -11.84 12.73 9.49
CA HIS A 136 -12.30 12.18 10.77
C HIS A 136 -13.01 10.83 10.63
N THR A 137 -12.54 10.00 9.70
CA THR A 137 -13.22 8.77 9.27
C THR A 137 -12.34 7.56 9.52
N PHE A 138 -12.94 6.55 10.16
CA PHE A 138 -12.35 5.23 10.39
C PHE A 138 -12.98 4.24 9.41
N ILE A 139 -12.14 3.46 8.75
CA ILE A 139 -12.56 2.40 7.84
C ILE A 139 -12.20 1.05 8.48
N PRO A 140 -13.19 0.26 8.92
CA PRO A 140 -12.96 -1.09 9.36
C PRO A 140 -12.33 -1.93 8.25
N LEU A 141 -11.15 -2.48 8.50
CA LEU A 141 -10.49 -3.38 7.56
C LEU A 141 -10.97 -4.80 7.84
N GLN A 142 -11.58 -5.44 6.85
CA GLN A 142 -12.08 -6.82 6.95
C GLN A 142 -11.68 -7.62 5.71
N PRO A 143 -11.23 -8.88 5.88
CA PRO A 143 -10.95 -9.78 4.76
C PRO A 143 -12.09 -9.81 3.74
N GLY A 144 -11.73 -9.77 2.45
CA GLY A 144 -12.70 -9.75 1.35
C GLY A 144 -13.24 -8.36 0.97
N LYS A 145 -12.77 -7.29 1.63
CA LYS A 145 -13.05 -5.91 1.24
C LYS A 145 -11.89 -5.30 0.45
N VAL A 146 -12.18 -4.25 -0.31
CA VAL A 146 -11.18 -3.41 -0.98
C VAL A 146 -11.43 -1.97 -0.56
N VAL A 147 -10.38 -1.27 -0.17
CA VAL A 147 -10.43 0.17 0.11
C VAL A 147 -9.59 0.88 -0.94
N ALA A 148 -10.24 1.69 -1.78
CA ALA A 148 -9.57 2.49 -2.79
C ALA A 148 -9.58 3.96 -2.39
N PHE A 149 -8.41 4.61 -2.37
CA PHE A 149 -8.28 5.99 -1.93
C PHE A 149 -7.03 6.66 -2.53
N SER A 150 -6.97 7.99 -2.51
CA SER A 150 -5.77 8.72 -2.92
C SER A 150 -4.78 8.80 -1.76
N SER A 151 -3.80 7.90 -1.75
CA SER A 151 -2.70 7.86 -0.78
C SER A 151 -1.80 9.11 -0.83
N HIS A 152 -1.76 9.79 -1.97
CA HIS A 152 -1.02 11.03 -2.17
C HIS A 152 -1.63 12.20 -1.38
N TYR A 153 -2.96 12.34 -1.42
CA TYR A 153 -3.66 13.50 -0.84
C TYR A 153 -4.24 13.24 0.56
N LEU A 154 -4.55 11.98 0.88
CA LEU A 154 -5.12 11.61 2.17
C LEU A 154 -4.03 11.15 3.12
N LEU A 155 -3.79 11.92 4.18
CA LEU A 155 -3.02 11.51 5.34
C LEU A 155 -3.69 10.27 5.93
N HIS A 156 -2.92 9.21 6.11
CA HIS A 156 -3.49 7.94 6.56
C HIS A 156 -2.51 7.14 7.40
N GLY A 157 -3.06 6.22 8.20
CA GLY A 157 -2.33 5.25 9.02
C GLY A 157 -3.33 4.26 9.59
N ASN A 158 -2.87 3.30 10.39
CA ASN A 158 -3.75 2.27 10.96
C ASN A 158 -3.63 2.18 12.47
N PHE A 159 -4.70 1.68 13.10
CA PHE A 159 -4.70 1.32 14.51
C PHE A 159 -3.92 0.02 14.75
N PRO A 160 -3.48 -0.24 15.98
CA PRO A 160 -2.91 -1.53 16.33
C PRO A 160 -3.94 -2.65 16.21
N LEU A 161 -3.46 -3.88 16.03
CA LEU A 161 -4.29 -5.06 16.23
C LEU A 161 -4.61 -5.19 17.72
N ILE A 162 -5.82 -5.66 18.04
CA ILE A 162 -6.27 -5.88 19.43
C ILE A 162 -6.22 -7.36 19.83
N SER A 163 -5.77 -8.21 18.93
CA SER A 163 -5.67 -9.66 19.07
C SER A 163 -4.34 -10.15 18.51
N ASP A 164 -3.90 -11.35 18.90
CA ASP A 164 -2.72 -12.04 18.34
C ASP A 164 -2.93 -12.56 16.89
N GLY A 165 -3.94 -12.02 16.20
CA GLY A 165 -4.29 -12.36 14.83
C GLY A 165 -3.23 -11.95 13.81
N ILE A 166 -3.39 -12.47 12.60
CA ILE A 166 -2.50 -12.20 11.47
C ILE A 166 -3.26 -11.39 10.44
N ARG A 167 -2.84 -10.14 10.27
CA ARG A 167 -3.25 -9.24 9.20
C ARG A 167 -2.15 -9.17 8.15
N HIS A 168 -2.48 -9.58 6.93
CA HIS A 168 -1.75 -9.17 5.75
C HIS A 168 -2.51 -8.05 5.04
N SER A 169 -1.82 -7.20 4.29
CA SER A 169 -2.49 -6.33 3.33
C SER A 169 -1.70 -6.26 2.04
N ILE A 170 -2.43 -6.26 0.92
CA ILE A 170 -1.86 -6.01 -0.40
C ILE A 170 -2.30 -4.60 -0.80
N VAL A 171 -1.33 -3.75 -1.13
CA VAL A 171 -1.58 -2.39 -1.59
C VAL A 171 -1.10 -2.28 -3.03
N TYR A 172 -2.02 -2.03 -3.95
CA TYR A 172 -1.72 -1.73 -5.35
C TYR A 172 -1.52 -0.22 -5.49
N PHE A 173 -0.44 0.20 -6.14
CA PHE A 173 -0.15 1.63 -6.31
C PHE A 173 0.72 1.90 -7.54
N VAL A 174 0.79 3.17 -7.92
CA VAL A 174 1.64 3.66 -9.01
C VAL A 174 2.33 4.93 -8.57
N HIS A 175 3.63 5.00 -8.77
CA HIS A 175 4.40 6.21 -8.51
C HIS A 175 4.25 7.20 -9.67
N ASN A 176 4.24 8.49 -9.35
CA ASN A 176 4.11 9.57 -10.32
C ASN A 176 5.17 9.51 -11.43
N ILE A 177 6.37 9.01 -11.12
CA ILE A 177 7.50 8.88 -12.06
C ILE A 177 7.20 8.02 -13.30
N PHE A 178 6.19 7.16 -13.26
CA PHE A 178 5.74 6.41 -14.44
C PHE A 178 5.04 7.28 -15.49
N PHE A 179 4.59 8.49 -15.11
CA PHE A 179 3.93 9.44 -16.00
C PHE A 179 4.87 10.55 -16.50
N HIS A 180 6.10 10.64 -15.99
CA HIS A 180 7.06 11.66 -16.43
C HIS A 180 7.80 11.19 -17.69
N GLU A 181 7.33 11.70 -18.84
CA GLU A 181 7.89 11.52 -20.18
C GLU A 181 9.05 12.48 -20.47
N ASN A 182 10.17 12.39 -19.75
CA ASN A 182 11.42 12.87 -20.33
C ASN A 182 11.96 11.85 -21.33
N ASN A 183 11.26 11.76 -22.46
CA ASN A 183 11.80 11.79 -23.81
C ASN A 183 10.69 12.39 -24.70
N ASN A 184 10.62 13.72 -24.71
CA ASN A 184 9.86 14.53 -25.65
C ASN A 184 10.00 13.97 -27.07
N PHE A 185 8.90 13.53 -27.69
CA PHE A 185 8.61 13.78 -29.10
C PHE A 185 7.10 13.68 -29.33
N ASN A 186 6.42 14.84 -29.18
CA ASN A 186 5.17 15.20 -29.84
C ASN A 186 4.09 14.12 -29.95
N LEU A 187 3.19 14.03 -28.97
CA LEU A 187 1.75 14.29 -29.13
C LEU A 187 1.05 13.87 -27.84
N MET A 188 0.43 14.81 -27.15
CA MET A 188 -0.95 14.69 -26.66
C MET A 188 -1.28 15.97 -25.88
N LYS A 189 -1.63 17.02 -26.62
CA LYS A 189 -2.75 17.86 -26.18
C LYS A 189 -3.97 16.95 -26.22
N ILE A 190 -4.18 16.19 -25.15
CA ILE A 190 -5.53 15.72 -24.82
C ILE A 190 -6.12 16.87 -24.02
N ASP A 191 -7.29 17.34 -24.41
CA ASP A 191 -8.03 18.38 -23.72
C ASP A 191 -8.13 18.07 -22.22
N ASP A 192 -7.26 18.71 -21.44
CA ASP A 192 -7.29 18.73 -19.99
C ASP A 192 -8.57 19.41 -19.46
N ALA A 193 -9.37 20.03 -20.33
CA ALA A 193 -10.54 20.82 -19.97
C ALA A 193 -11.72 19.99 -19.42
N GLU A 194 -11.89 18.72 -19.82
CA GLU A 194 -13.09 17.96 -19.42
C GLU A 194 -12.90 17.18 -18.10
N LEU A 195 -11.67 16.75 -17.80
CA LEU A 195 -11.33 16.05 -16.54
C LEU A 195 -11.22 17.04 -15.36
N GLU A 196 -10.71 18.24 -15.61
CA GLU A 196 -10.66 19.34 -14.64
C GLU A 196 -12.08 19.72 -14.17
N SER A 197 -13.09 19.80 -15.05
CA SER A 197 -14.44 20.24 -14.66
C SER A 197 -15.17 19.32 -13.67
N LYS A 198 -14.88 18.01 -13.68
CA LYS A 198 -15.54 17.03 -12.78
C LYS A 198 -14.80 16.84 -11.46
N LEU A 199 -13.51 17.21 -11.39
CA LEU A 199 -12.71 17.20 -10.15
C LEU A 199 -12.67 18.59 -9.47
N HIS A 200 -12.98 19.67 -10.19
CA HIS A 200 -12.92 21.05 -9.70
C HIS A 200 -14.01 21.46 -8.72
N ASN A 201 -15.04 20.66 -8.48
CA ASN A 201 -15.96 20.93 -7.37
C ASN A 201 -15.33 20.74 -5.98
N ASN A 202 -14.06 20.30 -5.90
CA ASN A 202 -13.30 20.19 -4.65
C ASN A 202 -12.08 21.14 -4.57
N GLN A 203 -11.80 21.94 -5.60
CA GLN A 203 -10.74 22.96 -5.57
C GLN A 203 -11.19 24.18 -4.78
N GLY A 204 -11.16 24.05 -3.46
CA GLY A 204 -11.49 25.12 -2.52
C GLY A 204 -11.53 24.66 -1.06
N LEU A 205 -11.66 23.35 -0.82
CA LEU A 205 -11.75 22.77 0.52
C LEU A 205 -10.39 22.50 1.19
N ASN A 206 -9.26 22.56 0.47
CA ASN A 206 -7.93 22.27 1.01
C ASN A 206 -6.88 23.36 0.71
N SER A 207 -7.26 24.64 0.67
CA SER A 207 -6.30 25.76 0.62
C SER A 207 -5.47 25.92 1.90
N LYS A 208 -5.76 25.11 2.93
CA LYS A 208 -4.97 24.96 4.15
C LYS A 208 -4.69 23.49 4.40
N THR A 209 -3.63 22.94 3.81
CA THR A 209 -3.07 21.65 4.24
C THR A 209 -2.70 21.77 5.72
N PRO A 210 -3.37 21.09 6.65
CA PRO A 210 -2.98 21.17 8.05
C PRO A 210 -1.68 20.38 8.20
N THR A 211 -0.58 21.08 8.45
CA THR A 211 0.66 20.46 8.92
C THR A 211 0.45 19.94 10.33
N PHE A 212 0.03 18.67 10.46
CA PHE A 212 0.07 17.98 11.75
C PHE A 212 1.53 17.60 12.02
N THR A 213 2.26 18.50 12.69
CA THR A 213 3.72 18.39 12.91
C THR A 213 4.12 17.42 14.03
N LYS A 214 3.18 16.78 14.72
CA LYS A 214 3.47 15.81 15.79
C LYS A 214 2.43 14.68 15.88
N PRO A 215 2.85 13.43 16.18
CA PRO A 215 1.96 12.35 16.56
C PRO A 215 1.07 12.77 17.74
N ARG A 216 -0.22 12.42 17.72
CA ARG A 216 -1.15 12.70 18.84
C ARG A 216 -1.21 11.48 19.78
N LYS A 217 -1.33 11.74 21.09
CA LYS A 217 -1.27 10.75 22.21
C LYS A 217 -2.09 9.47 22.05
N PHE A 218 -3.17 9.46 21.27
CA PHE A 218 -3.95 8.25 21.00
C PHE A 218 -3.25 7.23 20.07
N GLN A 219 -2.09 7.59 19.52
CA GLN A 219 -1.21 6.71 18.73
C GLN A 219 -0.22 5.91 19.60
N THR A 220 -0.15 6.21 20.90
CA THR A 220 0.60 5.46 21.89
C THR A 220 -0.39 4.97 22.94
N MET A 221 -0.88 3.74 22.84
CA MET A 221 -1.15 3.01 24.07
C MET A 221 0.20 2.90 24.77
N GLU A 222 0.44 3.72 25.77
CA GLU A 222 1.46 3.39 26.76
C GLU A 222 1.01 2.04 27.35
N TYR A 223 1.66 0.96 26.95
CA TYR A 223 1.73 -0.19 27.84
C TYR A 223 2.39 0.34 29.10
N THR A 224 1.58 0.63 30.12
CA THR A 224 2.08 0.63 31.49
C THR A 224 2.65 -0.76 31.70
N ASN A 225 3.99 -0.85 31.66
CA ASN A 225 4.74 -2.02 32.06
C ASN A 225 4.53 -2.23 33.57
N ASP A 226 3.35 -2.70 33.96
CA ASP A 226 3.15 -3.29 35.28
C ASP A 226 3.70 -4.73 35.26
N ASN A 227 5.03 -4.81 35.10
CA ASN A 227 5.81 -6.01 35.39
C ASN A 227 5.72 -6.44 36.88
N ASN A 228 4.94 -5.71 37.70
CA ASN A 228 4.63 -6.06 39.08
C ASN A 228 3.37 -6.93 39.23
N ASP A 229 2.45 -7.00 38.26
CA ASP A 229 1.19 -7.76 38.44
C ASP A 229 1.32 -9.26 38.10
N ILE A 230 2.26 -9.65 37.23
CA ILE A 230 2.47 -11.06 36.86
C ILE A 230 3.04 -11.87 38.04
N ASN A 231 3.88 -11.25 38.89
CA ASN A 231 4.43 -11.89 40.08
C ASN A 231 3.45 -11.91 41.27
N GLN A 232 2.45 -11.02 41.31
CA GLN A 232 1.37 -11.09 42.31
C GLN A 232 0.34 -12.17 41.97
N ARG A 233 -0.01 -12.35 40.69
CA ARG A 233 -0.95 -13.42 40.28
C ARG A 233 -0.38 -14.82 40.43
N ARG A 234 0.94 -15.00 40.34
CA ARG A 234 1.60 -16.30 40.62
C ARG A 234 1.73 -16.66 42.09
N ARG A 235 1.66 -15.68 43.01
CA ARG A 235 1.67 -15.95 44.46
C ARG A 235 0.29 -16.34 45.01
N ASN A 236 -0.80 -15.90 44.39
CA ASN A 236 -2.16 -16.19 44.84
C ASN A 236 -2.75 -17.50 44.27
N LEU A 237 -1.98 -18.25 43.48
CA LEU A 237 -2.37 -19.57 42.96
C LEU A 237 -1.66 -20.73 43.68
N ASN A 238 -0.76 -20.44 44.63
CA ASN A 238 0.01 -21.43 45.39
C ASN A 238 -0.20 -21.36 46.92
N ASN A 239 -1.29 -20.72 47.37
CA ASN A 239 -1.78 -20.80 48.76
C ASN A 239 -3.21 -21.34 48.77
#